data_AF-A0A8R7V853-F1
#
_entry.id   AF-A0A8R7V853-F1
#
_cell.length_a   1.000
_cell.length_b   1.000
_cell.length_c   1.000
_cell.angle_alpha   90.00
_cell.angle_beta   90.00
_cell.angle_gamma   90.00
#
_symmetry.space_group_name_H-M   'P 1'
#
loop_
_entity.id
_entity.type
_entity.pdbx_description
1 polymer ?
#
loop_
_entity_poly.entity_id
_entity_poly.type
_entity_poly.pdbx_seq_one_letter_code
_entity_poly.pdbx_strand_id
1 'polypeptide(L)'
;MCILSNRHIKVNPQCPVCKSGPEDIRHLIFTCTRAKEVWGKLGLLEDINLALCVDRSGSVVLEELLTNPLKKSPVLGQLGLQEMIAVAAWYIWYERREAVKGTHIKSAVHTAFAI
;
A
#
# COMPACT_ATOMS: atom_id res chain seq x y z
N MET A 1 -13.55 -3.86 -4.05
CA MET A 1 -14.49 -4.47 -3.08
C MET A 1 -15.88 -4.86 -3.63
N CYS A 2 -16.25 -4.58 -4.89
CA CYS A 2 -17.61 -4.82 -5.39
C CYS A 2 -18.05 -6.30 -5.52
N ILE A 3 -17.13 -7.26 -5.42
CA ILE A 3 -17.47 -8.68 -5.69
C ILE A 3 -18.25 -9.32 -4.53
N LEU A 4 -18.03 -8.90 -3.28
CA LEU A 4 -18.72 -9.45 -2.11
C LEU A 4 -20.10 -8.83 -1.89
N SER A 5 -20.26 -7.53 -2.20
CA SER A 5 -21.55 -6.85 -2.16
C SER A 5 -22.55 -7.46 -3.15
N ASN A 6 -22.08 -7.92 -4.33
CA ASN A 6 -22.91 -8.62 -5.31
C ASN A 6 -23.48 -9.95 -4.82
N ARG A 7 -22.95 -10.48 -3.70
CA ARG A 7 -23.42 -11.73 -3.05
C ARG A 7 -24.29 -11.46 -1.82
N HIS A 8 -24.81 -10.24 -1.65
CA HIS A 8 -25.63 -9.81 -0.51
C HIS A 8 -24.92 -9.95 0.86
N ILE A 9 -23.60 -10.07 0.87
CA ILE A 9 -22.81 -10.06 2.10
C ILE A 9 -22.64 -8.59 2.50
N LYS A 10 -23.12 -8.23 3.68
CA LYS A 10 -22.88 -6.90 4.27
C LYS A 10 -21.38 -6.71 4.45
N VAL A 11 -20.78 -5.95 3.54
CA VAL A 11 -19.40 -5.49 3.65
C VAL A 11 -19.43 -4.00 3.95
N ASN A 12 -18.68 -3.56 4.97
CA ASN A 12 -18.40 -2.15 5.11
C ASN A 12 -17.38 -1.80 4.02
N PRO A 13 -17.72 -0.96 3.03
CA PRO A 13 -16.81 -0.61 1.96
C PRO A 13 -15.65 0.26 2.46
N GLN A 14 -15.75 0.85 3.66
CA GLN A 14 -14.72 1.73 4.18
C GLN A 14 -13.44 0.98 4.55
N CYS A 15 -12.30 1.64 4.32
CA CYS A 15 -11.02 1.18 4.83
C CYS A 15 -11.08 1.03 6.36
N PRO A 16 -10.76 -0.14 6.92
CA PRO A 16 -10.79 -0.38 8.36
C PRO A 16 -9.68 0.38 9.10
N VAL A 17 -8.64 0.82 8.39
CA VAL A 17 -7.50 1.55 8.95
C VAL A 17 -7.81 3.05 9.05
N CYS A 18 -8.12 3.72 7.95
CA CYS A 18 -8.30 5.18 7.94
C CYS A 18 -9.76 5.64 8.04
N LYS A 19 -10.73 4.74 7.81
CA LYS A 19 -12.19 5.02 7.78
C LYS A 19 -12.64 6.16 6.85
N SER A 20 -11.75 6.65 5.98
CA SER A 20 -11.93 7.90 5.24
C SER A 20 -12.36 7.70 3.78
N GLY A 21 -12.38 6.46 3.28
CA GLY A 21 -12.75 6.18 1.89
C GLY A 21 -13.03 4.72 1.62
N PRO A 22 -13.61 4.40 0.44
CA PRO A 22 -13.84 3.04 0.02
C PRO A 22 -12.50 2.33 -0.18
N GLU A 23 -12.39 1.11 0.33
CA GLU A 23 -11.17 0.31 0.20
C GLU A 23 -11.17 -0.45 -1.15
N ASP A 24 -10.18 -0.10 -1.96
CA ASP A 24 -9.67 -0.87 -3.07
C ASP A 24 -8.15 -1.03 -2.95
N ILE A 25 -7.50 -1.74 -3.88
CA ILE A 25 -6.04 -1.97 -3.84
C ILE A 25 -5.29 -0.63 -3.86
N ARG A 26 -5.76 0.34 -4.66
CA ARG A 26 -5.11 1.65 -4.78
C ARG A 26 -5.18 2.43 -3.47
N HIS A 27 -6.31 2.37 -2.81
CA HIS A 27 -6.51 2.97 -1.50
C HIS A 27 -5.65 2.27 -0.46
N LEU A 28 -5.81 0.95 -0.31
CA LEU A 28 -5.12 0.17 0.70
C LEU A 28 -3.61 0.34 0.63
N ILE A 29 -3.02 0.16 -0.55
CA ILE A 29 -1.58 0.08 -0.70
C ILE A 29 -0.94 1.46 -0.85
N PHE A 30 -1.60 2.45 -1.46
CA PHE A 30 -0.91 3.71 -1.83
C PHE A 30 -1.56 4.98 -1.28
N THR A 31 -2.88 5.12 -1.37
CA THR A 31 -3.53 6.42 -1.09
C THR A 31 -4.13 6.56 0.31
N CYS A 32 -4.25 5.47 1.06
CA CYS A 32 -4.61 5.47 2.47
C CYS A 32 -3.63 6.35 3.26
N THR A 33 -4.14 7.13 4.20
CA THR A 33 -3.32 8.01 5.06
C THR A 33 -2.20 7.23 5.74
N ARG A 34 -2.51 6.03 6.24
CA ARG A 34 -1.53 5.14 6.85
C ARG A 34 -0.47 4.67 5.86
N ALA A 35 -0.88 4.27 4.65
CA ALA A 35 0.07 3.85 3.63
C ALA A 35 1.02 5.00 3.25
N LYS A 36 0.49 6.22 3.05
CA LYS A 36 1.29 7.41 2.76
C LYS A 36 2.34 7.71 3.85
N GLU A 37 1.99 7.50 5.12
CA GLU A 37 2.96 7.64 6.22
C GLU A 37 4.10 6.62 6.11
N VAL A 38 3.79 5.34 5.86
CA VAL A 38 4.81 4.29 5.70
C VAL A 38 5.72 4.60 4.52
N TRP A 39 5.15 4.94 3.36
CA TRP A 39 5.93 5.30 2.16
C TRP A 39 6.76 6.56 2.35
N GLY A 40 6.24 7.56 3.09
CA GLY A 40 6.98 8.76 3.45
C GLY A 40 8.18 8.46 4.35
N LYS A 41 8.03 7.52 5.30
CA LYS A 41 9.14 7.09 6.17
C LYS A 41 10.19 6.26 5.44
N LEU A 42 9.81 5.54 4.39
CA LEU A 42 10.73 4.84 3.49
C LEU A 42 11.38 5.76 2.44
N GLY A 43 10.95 7.02 2.34
CA GLY A 43 11.44 7.96 1.33
C GLY A 43 10.94 7.69 -0.09
N LEU A 44 9.89 6.87 -0.26
CA LEU A 44 9.36 6.41 -1.56
C LEU A 44 8.04 7.09 -1.97
N LEU A 45 7.56 8.04 -1.16
CA LEU A 45 6.23 8.64 -1.37
C LEU A 45 6.12 9.36 -2.73
N GLU A 46 7.16 10.06 -3.16
CA GLU A 46 7.16 10.78 -4.44
C GLU A 46 7.16 9.81 -5.64
N ASP A 47 7.99 8.77 -5.59
CA ASP A 47 8.04 7.72 -6.61
C ASP A 47 6.69 7.01 -6.81
N ILE A 48 5.97 6.81 -5.70
CA ILE A 48 4.65 6.21 -5.67
C ILE A 48 3.60 7.18 -6.22
N ASN A 49 3.64 8.46 -5.83
CA ASN A 49 2.73 9.46 -6.38
C ASN A 49 2.88 9.59 -7.90
N LEU A 50 4.11 9.49 -8.41
CA LEU A 50 4.36 9.47 -9.85
C LEU A 50 3.77 8.21 -10.51
N ALA A 51 3.99 7.03 -9.93
CA ALA A 51 3.43 5.78 -10.46
C ALA A 51 1.89 5.78 -10.42
N LEU A 52 1.29 6.40 -9.40
CA LEU A 52 -0.18 6.55 -9.31
C LEU A 52 -0.79 7.41 -10.42
N CYS A 53 0.02 8.14 -11.19
CA CYS A 53 -0.43 8.89 -12.36
C CYS A 53 -0.51 8.03 -13.64
N VAL A 54 0.15 6.86 -13.66
CA VAL A 54 0.22 6.00 -14.84
C VAL A 54 -1.08 5.25 -15.07
N ASP A 55 -1.70 4.73 -14.01
CA ASP A 55 -2.97 3.99 -14.10
C ASP A 55 -3.87 4.21 -12.87
N ARG A 56 -5.18 4.05 -13.08
CA ARG A 56 -6.19 4.14 -12.00
C ARG A 56 -6.25 2.85 -11.16
N SER A 57 -5.87 1.72 -11.72
CA SER A 57 -5.86 0.42 -11.07
C SER A 57 -4.62 0.27 -10.18
N GLY A 58 -4.85 0.04 -8.89
CA GLY A 58 -3.76 -0.19 -7.94
C GLY A 58 -2.93 -1.43 -8.27
N SER A 59 -3.49 -2.44 -8.93
CA SER A 59 -2.72 -3.61 -9.34
C SER A 59 -1.73 -3.30 -10.46
N VAL A 60 -2.13 -2.48 -11.43
CA VAL A 60 -1.27 -2.05 -12.54
C VAL A 60 -0.16 -1.14 -12.04
N VAL A 61 -0.48 -0.22 -11.12
CA VAL A 61 0.53 0.63 -10.47
C VAL A 61 1.55 -0.21 -9.69
N LEU A 62 1.10 -1.24 -8.96
CA LEU A 62 2.00 -2.13 -8.24
C LEU A 62 2.89 -2.95 -9.19
N GLU A 63 2.32 -3.48 -10.26
CA GLU A 63 3.06 -4.22 -11.30
C GLU A 63 4.12 -3.34 -11.95
N GLU A 64 3.78 -2.10 -12.31
CA GLU A 64 4.74 -1.14 -12.86
C GLU A 64 5.90 -0.89 -11.90
N LEU A 65 5.61 -0.63 -10.62
CA LEU A 65 6.64 -0.39 -9.60
C LEU A 65 7.58 -1.59 -9.41
N LEU A 66 7.07 -2.82 -9.54
CA LEU A 66 7.85 -4.04 -9.35
C LEU A 66 8.60 -4.49 -10.61
N THR A 67 8.19 -4.05 -11.79
CA THR A 67 8.77 -4.52 -13.06
C THR A 67 9.58 -3.46 -13.79
N ASN A 68 9.42 -2.18 -13.47
CA ASN A 68 10.09 -1.08 -14.17
C ASN A 68 11.62 -1.10 -13.91
N PRO A 69 12.45 -1.41 -14.92
CA PRO A 69 13.89 -1.52 -14.75
C PRO A 69 14.61 -0.17 -14.71
N LEU A 70 13.92 0.92 -15.04
CA LEU A 70 14.49 2.28 -15.06
C LEU A 70 14.51 2.92 -13.68
N LYS A 71 13.65 2.47 -12.74
CA LYS A 71 13.65 2.97 -11.37
C LYS A 71 14.71 2.24 -10.55
N LYS A 72 15.80 2.96 -10.25
CA LYS A 72 16.86 2.50 -9.35
C LYS A 72 16.97 3.46 -8.18
N SER A 73 16.93 2.92 -6.97
CA SER A 73 17.29 3.72 -5.81
C SER A 73 18.79 4.02 -5.89
N PRO A 74 19.24 5.28 -5.72
CA PRO A 74 20.66 5.62 -5.66
C PRO A 74 21.40 4.87 -4.54
N VAL A 75 20.67 4.46 -3.51
CA VAL A 75 21.19 3.79 -2.30
C VAL A 75 21.06 2.27 -2.38
N LEU A 76 19.93 1.74 -2.91
CA LEU A 76 19.61 0.31 -2.87
C LEU A 76 19.76 -0.42 -4.23
N GLY A 77 20.01 0.30 -5.32
CA GLY A 77 19.97 -0.26 -6.66
C GLY A 77 18.55 -0.63 -7.11
N GLN A 78 18.46 -1.49 -8.14
CA GLN A 78 17.18 -1.90 -8.75
C GLN A 78 16.46 -2.97 -7.92
N LEU A 79 17.17 -4.08 -7.64
CA LEU A 79 16.60 -5.22 -6.93
C LEU A 79 16.15 -4.83 -5.51
N GLY A 80 16.99 -4.07 -4.79
CA GLY A 80 16.66 -3.61 -3.44
C GLY A 80 15.47 -2.64 -3.38
N LEU A 81 15.24 -1.82 -4.42
CA LEU A 81 14.06 -0.96 -4.48
C LEU A 81 12.78 -1.77 -4.70
N GLN A 82 12.80 -2.71 -5.64
CA GLN A 82 11.64 -3.57 -5.93
C GLN A 82 11.29 -4.45 -4.73
N GLU A 83 12.30 -5.02 -4.07
CA GLU A 83 12.13 -5.79 -2.82
C GLU A 83 11.52 -4.92 -1.72
N MET A 84 12.04 -3.71 -1.50
CA MET A 84 11.48 -2.78 -0.50
C MET A 84 10.02 -2.43 -0.79
N ILE A 85 9.66 -2.17 -2.05
CA ILE A 85 8.28 -1.91 -2.44
C ILE A 85 7.39 -3.13 -2.18
N ALA A 86 7.86 -4.34 -2.53
CA ALA A 86 7.11 -5.57 -2.32
C ALA A 86 6.87 -5.85 -0.82
N VAL A 87 7.92 -5.74 -0.01
CA VAL A 87 7.84 -5.97 1.45
C VAL A 87 6.96 -4.91 2.12
N ALA A 88 7.11 -3.64 1.75
CA ALA A 88 6.29 -2.56 2.30
C ALA A 88 4.81 -2.71 1.93
N ALA A 89 4.49 -3.01 0.67
CA ALA A 89 3.12 -3.27 0.23
C ALA A 89 2.50 -4.46 0.97
N TRP A 90 3.26 -5.54 1.14
CA TRP A 90 2.84 -6.70 1.92
C TRP A 90 2.58 -6.35 3.39
N TYR A 91 3.46 -5.56 4.01
CA TYR A 91 3.32 -5.17 5.41
C TYR A 91 2.11 -4.26 5.63
N ILE A 92 1.87 -3.28 4.74
CA ILE A 92 0.67 -2.42 4.78
C ILE A 92 -0.61 -3.27 4.71
N TRP A 93 -0.63 -4.26 3.81
CA TRP A 93 -1.76 -5.19 3.71
C TRP A 93 -1.91 -6.06 4.96
N TYR A 94 -0.81 -6.54 5.53
CA TYR A 94 -0.81 -7.31 6.78
C TYR A 94 -1.35 -6.47 7.94
N GLU A 95 -0.93 -5.22 8.10
CA GLU A 95 -1.46 -4.30 9.13
C GLU A 95 -2.96 -4.09 8.99
N ARG A 96 -3.47 -3.95 7.76
CA ARG A 96 -4.90 -3.87 7.52
C ARG A 96 -5.63 -5.16 7.91
N ARG A 97 -5.04 -6.33 7.69
CA ARG A 97 -5.60 -7.62 8.12
C ARG A 97 -5.67 -7.70 9.65
N GLU A 98 -4.64 -7.24 10.32
CA GLU A 98 -4.58 -7.12 11.78
C GLU A 98 -5.66 -6.15 12.30
N ALA A 99 -5.83 -4.98 11.66
CA ALA A 99 -6.90 -4.03 11.99
C ALA A 99 -8.30 -4.67 12.00
N VAL A 100 -8.59 -5.52 11.01
CA VAL A 100 -9.89 -6.21 10.91
C VAL A 100 -10.10 -7.24 12.00
N LYS A 101 -9.03 -7.83 12.55
CA LYS A 101 -9.10 -8.71 13.71
C LYS A 101 -9.27 -7.96 15.04
N GLY A 102 -9.20 -6.62 15.02
CA GLY A 102 -9.26 -5.79 16.21
C GLY A 102 -7.93 -5.70 16.97
N THR A 103 -6.81 -6.12 16.36
CA THR A 103 -5.49 -5.95 16.98
C THR A 103 -5.00 -4.50 16.80
N HIS A 104 -4.24 -4.00 17.78
CA HIS A 104 -3.72 -2.64 17.74
C HIS A 104 -2.57 -2.54 16.73
N ILE A 105 -2.75 -1.75 15.68
CA ILE A 105 -1.70 -1.50 14.67
C ILE A 105 -0.60 -0.62 15.30
N LYS A 106 0.67 -0.94 15.05
CA LYS A 106 1.82 -0.17 15.56
C LYS A 106 1.92 1.19 14.83
N SER A 107 2.80 2.11 15.25
CA SER A 107 2.99 3.38 14.52
C SER A 107 3.68 3.14 13.16
N ALA A 108 3.48 4.02 12.19
CA ALA A 108 4.04 3.87 10.84
C ALA A 108 5.58 3.87 10.83
N VAL A 109 6.16 4.50 11.85
CA VAL A 109 7.61 4.49 12.11
C VAL A 109 8.08 3.07 12.43
N HIS A 110 7.39 2.36 13.33
CA HIS A 110 7.75 0.95 13.63
C HIS A 110 7.59 0.03 12.43
N THR A 111 6.59 0.30 11.59
CA THR A 111 6.36 -0.43 10.35
C THR A 111 7.51 -0.23 9.38
N ALA A 112 7.92 1.02 9.15
CA ALA A 112 9.04 1.35 8.26
C ALA A 112 10.37 0.77 8.75
N PHE A 113 10.60 0.68 10.07
CA PHE A 113 11.79 0.04 10.63
C PHE A 113 11.77 -1.50 10.59
N ALA A 114 10.61 -2.12 10.40
CA ALA A 114 10.47 -3.57 10.30
C ALA A 114 10.57 -4.10 8.87
N ILE A 115 10.69 -3.19 7.89
CA ILE A 115 10.85 -3.42 6.45
C ILE A 115 12.33 -3.24 6.12
#